data_AF-A0A2M7X0I1-F1
#
_entry.id   AF-A0A2M7X0I1-F1
#
_cell.length_a   1.000
_cell.length_b   1.000
_cell.length_c   1.000
_cell.angle_alpha   90.00
_cell.angle_beta   90.00
_cell.angle_gamma   90.00
#
_symmetry.space_group_name_H-M   'P 1'
#
loop_
_entity.id
_entity.type
_entity.pdbx_description
1 polymer ?
#
loop_
_entity_poly.entity_id
_entity_poly.type
_entity_poly.pdbx_seq_one_letter_code
_entity_poly.pdbx_strand_id
1 'polypeptide(L)' 'GMAKRGKSKWRKHVADVVAQLVAALQPDDVVLGGGNVEQLKQLPPGCRAGDNANAFVGGFRLWADPTAPRR' A
#
# COMPACT_ATOMS: atom_id res chain seq x y z
N GLY A 1 11.23 -5.70 -10.71
CA GLY A 1 9.98 -6.06 -10.00
C GLY A 1 9.85 -7.57 -9.86
N MET A 2 8.73 -8.03 -9.29
CA MET A 2 8.46 -9.44 -8.99
C MET A 2 8.74 -10.40 -10.16
N ALA A 3 8.30 -10.06 -11.38
CA ALA A 3 8.52 -10.86 -12.58
C ALA A 3 10.01 -11.10 -12.92
N LYS A 4 10.87 -10.09 -12.71
CA LYS A 4 12.31 -10.18 -13.01
C LYS A 4 13.14 -10.86 -11.91
N ARG A 5 12.70 -10.80 -10.66
CA ARG A 5 13.49 -11.24 -9.47
C ARG A 5 12.94 -12.50 -8.80
N GLY A 6 11.75 -12.94 -9.16
CA GLY A 6 11.02 -14.03 -8.50
C GLY A 6 10.37 -13.60 -7.18
N LYS A 7 9.36 -14.37 -6.74
CA LYS A 7 8.52 -14.02 -5.58
C LYS A 7 9.30 -13.91 -4.27
N SER A 8 10.28 -14.79 -4.03
CA SER A 8 11.06 -14.81 -2.78
C SER A 8 11.88 -13.52 -2.60
N LYS A 9 12.73 -13.19 -3.57
CA LYS A 9 13.56 -11.98 -3.52
C LYS A 9 12.70 -10.72 -3.48
N TRP A 10 11.62 -10.69 -4.26
CA TRP A 10 10.70 -9.55 -4.27
C TRP A 10 10.03 -9.31 -2.90
N ARG A 11 9.52 -10.36 -2.23
CA ARG A 11 8.93 -10.23 -0.87
C ARG A 11 9.93 -9.67 0.14
N LYS A 12 11.18 -10.15 0.10
CA LYS A 12 12.25 -9.61 0.95
C LYS A 12 12.47 -8.12 0.70
N HIS A 13 12.56 -7.72 -0.58
CA HIS A 13 12.73 -6.30 -0.91
C HIS A 13 11.55 -5.43 -0.46
N VAL A 14 10.31 -5.94 -0.50
CA VAL A 14 9.15 -5.22 0.03
C VAL A 14 9.33 -4.94 1.52
N ALA A 15 9.70 -5.94 2.32
CA ALA A 15 9.94 -5.76 3.75
C ALA A 15 11.09 -4.79 4.02
N ASP A 16 12.21 -4.92 3.29
CA ASP A 16 13.38 -4.05 3.43
C ASP A 16 13.03 -2.57 3.13
N VAL A 17 12.29 -2.30 2.05
CA VAL A 17 11.87 -0.95 1.67
C VAL A 17 10.87 -0.36 2.66
N VAL A 18 9.89 -1.16 3.10
CA VAL A 18 8.95 -0.70 4.13
C VAL A 18 9.67 -0.30 5.40
N ALA A 19 10.62 -1.11 5.88
CA ALA A 19 11.38 -0.79 7.08
C ALA A 19 12.15 0.53 6.95
N GLN A 20 12.78 0.77 5.79
CA GLN A 20 13.49 2.03 5.51
C GLN A 20 12.55 3.23 5.50
N LEU A 21 11.38 3.11 4.84
CA LEU A 21 10.41 4.21 4.78
C LEU A 21 9.77 4.48 6.14
N VAL A 22 9.47 3.44 6.93
CA VAL A 22 8.95 3.61 8.30
C VAL A 22 9.97 4.30 9.18
N ALA A 23 11.24 3.90 9.12
CA ALA A 23 12.30 4.55 9.89
C ALA A 23 12.49 6.02 9.51
N ALA A 24 12.35 6.37 8.22
CA ALA A 24 12.56 7.72 7.73
C ALA A 24 11.35 8.65 7.94
N LEU A 25 10.12 8.14 7.77
CA LEU A 25 8.90 8.95 7.74
C LEU A 25 8.07 8.84 9.03
N GLN A 26 8.36 7.85 9.88
CA GLN A 26 7.64 7.55 11.13
C GLN A 26 6.10 7.60 10.97
N PRO A 27 5.52 6.88 10.00
CA PRO A 27 4.07 6.93 9.78
C PRO A 27 3.31 6.15 10.86
N ASP A 28 2.11 6.61 11.19
CA ASP A 28 1.20 5.89 12.11
C ASP A 28 0.54 4.66 11.45
N ASP A 29 0.34 4.67 10.12
CA ASP A 29 -0.26 3.57 9.35
C ASP A 29 0.45 3.39 8.01
N VAL A 30 0.64 2.15 7.58
CA VAL A 30 1.23 1.81 6.28
C VAL A 30 0.27 0.91 5.50
N VAL A 31 -0.20 1.42 4.36
CA VAL A 31 -1.10 0.69 3.47
C VAL A 31 -0.33 0.19 2.25
N LEU A 32 -0.22 -1.13 2.09
CA LEU A 32 0.34 -1.75 0.88
C LEU A 32 -0.77 -1.97 -0.13
N GLY A 33 -0.76 -1.21 -1.23
CA GLY A 33 -1.72 -1.34 -2.32
C GLY A 33 -1.17 -2.06 -3.56
N GLY A 34 -1.93 -1.97 -4.65
CA GLY A 34 -1.59 -2.55 -5.95
C GLY A 34 -1.78 -4.07 -6.03
N GLY A 35 -2.07 -4.59 -7.23
CA GLY A 35 -2.48 -6.00 -7.42
C GLY A 35 -1.44 -7.06 -7.02
N ASN A 36 -0.21 -6.69 -6.71
CA ASN A 36 0.79 -7.63 -6.20
C ASN A 36 0.72 -7.83 -4.69
N VAL A 37 -0.07 -7.04 -3.94
CA VAL A 37 -0.16 -7.17 -2.48
C VAL A 37 -0.62 -8.57 -2.06
N GLU A 38 -1.54 -9.18 -2.82
CA GLU A 38 -2.03 -10.55 -2.61
C GLU A 38 -0.94 -11.63 -2.73
N GLN A 39 0.21 -11.29 -3.35
CA GLN A 39 1.34 -12.21 -3.49
C GLN A 39 2.24 -12.21 -2.25
N LEU A 40 2.02 -11.34 -1.25
CA LEU A 40 2.70 -11.37 0.04
C LEU A 40 2.11 -12.49 0.90
N LYS A 41 2.96 -13.37 1.46
CA LYS A 41 2.51 -14.43 2.38
C LYS A 41 2.17 -13.88 3.77
N GLN A 42 2.89 -12.86 4.18
CA GLN A 42 2.75 -12.15 5.43
C GLN A 42 3.07 -10.69 5.15
N LEU A 43 2.32 -9.78 5.77
CA LEU A 43 2.59 -8.36 5.68
C LEU A 43 3.74 -7.98 6.60
N PRO A 44 4.59 -7.02 6.21
CA PRO A 44 5.57 -6.44 7.12
C PRO A 44 4.89 -5.88 8.39
N PRO A 45 5.60 -5.82 9.53
CA PRO A 45 5.05 -5.27 10.77
C PRO A 45 4.51 -3.85 10.57
N GLY A 46 3.34 -3.56 11.14
CA GLY A 46 2.69 -2.24 11.02
C GLY A 46 2.06 -1.97 9.64
N CYS A 47 2.05 -2.95 8.72
CA CYS A 47 1.36 -2.80 7.44
C CYS A 47 0.00 -3.49 7.42
N ARG A 48 -0.92 -2.89 6.66
CA ARG A 48 -2.17 -3.52 6.22
C ARG A 48 -2.26 -3.55 4.70
N ALA A 49 -2.98 -4.53 4.16
CA ALA A 49 -3.28 -4.58 2.73
C ALA A 49 -4.38 -3.56 2.40
N GLY A 50 -4.17 -2.79 1.34
CA GLY A 50 -5.20 -1.95 0.74
C GLY A 50 -6.05 -2.73 -0.25
N ASP A 51 -7.36 -2.50 -0.24
CA ASP A 51 -8.26 -2.99 -1.27
C ASP A 51 -8.01 -2.23 -2.59
N ASN A 52 -7.96 -2.94 -3.72
CA ASN A 52 -7.83 -2.34 -5.03
C ASN A 52 -9.03 -1.42 -5.38
N ALA A 53 -10.21 -1.67 -4.80
CA ALA A 53 -11.38 -0.79 -4.89
C ALA A 53 -11.12 0.63 -4.36
N ASN A 54 -10.11 0.82 -3.51
CA ASN A 54 -9.70 2.15 -3.05
C ASN A 54 -9.23 3.06 -4.19
N ALA A 55 -8.85 2.50 -5.35
CA ALA A 55 -8.55 3.30 -6.54
C ALA A 55 -9.77 4.10 -7.01
N PHE A 56 -10.96 3.49 -7.02
CA PHE A 56 -12.21 4.17 -7.37
C PHE A 56 -12.59 5.22 -6.32
N VAL A 57 -12.51 4.85 -5.03
CA VAL A 57 -12.77 5.77 -3.92
C VAL A 57 -11.85 6.99 -4.00
N GLY A 58 -10.57 6.79 -4.31
CA GLY A 58 -9.61 7.88 -4.53
C GLY A 58 -10.02 8.77 -5.71
N GLY A 59 -10.46 8.18 -6.82
CA GLY A 59 -10.99 8.92 -7.97
C GLY A 59 -12.20 9.79 -7.60
N PHE A 60 -13.17 9.25 -6.86
CA PHE A 60 -14.32 10.05 -6.38
C PHE A 60 -13.88 11.17 -5.43
N ARG A 61 -12.95 10.90 -4.52
CA ARG A 61 -12.42 11.91 -3.59
C ARG A 61 -11.69 13.05 -4.29
N LEU A 62 -10.99 12.76 -5.39
CA LEU A 62 -10.25 13.77 -6.14
C LEU A 62 -11.16 14.86 -6.73
N TRP A 63 -12.39 14.50 -7.09
CA TRP A 63 -13.36 15.39 -7.74
C TRP A 63 -14.53 15.81 -6.83
N ALA A 64 -14.59 15.28 -5.61
CA ALA A 64 -15.59 15.68 -4.64
C ALA A 64 -15.31 17.11 -4.15
N ASP A 65 -16.35 17.94 -4.06
CA ASP A 65 -16.24 19.24 -3.40
C ASP A 65 -16.02 19.01 -1.89
N PRO A 66 -14.86 19.43 -1.34
CA PRO A 66 -14.55 19.22 0.07
C PRO A 66 -15.44 20.04 1.02
N THR A 67 -16.15 21.04 0.49
CA THR A 67 -17.06 21.91 1.23
C THR A 67 -18.53 21.50 1.10
N ALA A 68 -18.83 20.58 0.18
CA ALA A 68 -20.19 20.08 0.03
C ALA A 68 -20.63 19.32 1.29
N PRO A 69 -21.86 19.53 1.77
CA PRO A 69 -22.37 18.79 2.91
C PRO A 69 -22.36 17.29 2.59
N ARG A 70 -21.81 16.48 3.51
CA ARG A 70 -21.86 15.03 3.40
C ARG A 70 -23.34 14.62 3.44
N ARG A 71 -23.82 14.07 2.33
CA ARG A 71 -25.15 13.46 2.23
C ARG A 71 -25.17 12.11 2.93
#